data_AF-A0A7M1B2Z3-F1
#
_entry.id   AF-A0A7M1B2Z3-F1
#
_cell.length_a   1.000
_cell.length_b   1.000
_cell.length_c   1.000
_cell.angle_alpha   90.00
_cell.angle_beta   90.00
_cell.angle_gamma   90.00
#
_symmetry.space_group_name_H-M   'P 1'
#
loop_
_entity.id
_entity.type
_entity.pdbx_description
1 polymer ?
#
loop_
_entity_poly.entity_id
_entity_poly.type
_entity_poly.pdbx_seq_one_letter_code
_entity_poly.pdbx_strand_id
1 'polypeptide(L)'
;MEQAVKSLFILLFFSVSLFCAPLQWSHDYFKALSEAKKEHKLIYVLIVSDTCGWCKKFEKTTLQNTKIKERVNKEFVTVLLSRDRHAIPKFLKTSPVPRHYFLDETGKILYASLGYRDEEMFNAFMDNAQEHYEILKDENYETSTDK
;
A
#
# COMPACT_ATOMS: atom_id res chain seq x y z
N MET A 1 -45.36 20.86 9.63
CA MET A 1 -44.81 19.56 10.07
C MET A 1 -44.34 18.67 8.92
N GLU A 2 -44.77 18.90 7.66
CA GLU A 2 -44.36 18.06 6.52
C GLU A 2 -42.94 18.32 5.96
N GLN A 3 -42.33 19.48 6.22
CA GLN A 3 -40.98 19.79 5.70
C GLN A 3 -39.85 19.15 6.51
N ALA A 4 -40.06 18.86 7.80
CA ALA A 4 -39.03 18.26 8.66
C ALA A 4 -38.78 16.77 8.34
N VAL A 5 -39.77 16.07 7.78
CA VAL A 5 -39.68 14.63 7.46
C VAL A 5 -38.85 14.39 6.19
N LYS A 6 -38.87 15.34 5.24
CA LYS A 6 -38.08 15.26 3.99
C LYS A 6 -36.58 15.41 4.25
N SER A 7 -36.17 16.26 5.20
CA SER A 7 -34.76 16.38 5.60
C SER A 7 -34.26 15.17 6.39
N LEU A 8 -35.14 14.48 7.14
CA LEU A 8 -34.76 13.26 7.87
C LEU A 8 -34.52 12.06 6.94
N PHE A 9 -35.18 12.00 5.78
CA PHE A 9 -34.96 10.96 4.77
C PHE A 9 -33.71 11.18 3.91
N ILE A 10 -33.27 12.43 3.71
CA ILE A 10 -32.03 12.73 2.96
C ILE A 10 -30.77 12.43 3.79
N LEU A 11 -30.86 12.43 5.13
CA LEU A 11 -29.76 11.99 6.00
C LEU A 11 -29.55 10.47 6.02
N LEU A 12 -30.49 9.66 5.54
CA LEU A 12 -30.40 8.19 5.59
C LEU A 12 -29.73 7.55 4.36
N PHE A 13 -29.31 8.35 3.38
CA PHE A 13 -28.63 7.87 2.16
C PHE A 13 -27.10 8.00 2.21
N PHE A 14 -26.56 8.43 3.36
CA PHE A 14 -25.13 8.34 3.66
C PHE A 14 -24.86 7.14 4.57
N SER A 15 -25.55 6.01 4.34
CA SER A 15 -25.04 4.73 4.84
C SER A 15 -23.79 4.43 4.03
N VAL A 16 -22.65 4.89 4.56
CA VAL A 16 -21.33 4.56 4.04
C VAL A 16 -21.30 3.05 3.95
N SER A 17 -21.39 2.59 2.71
CA SER A 17 -21.15 1.22 2.34
C SER A 17 -19.71 0.93 2.74
N LEU A 18 -19.52 0.33 3.92
CA LEU A 18 -18.28 -0.32 4.33
C LEU A 18 -18.10 -1.58 3.47
N PHE A 19 -18.01 -1.38 2.15
CA PHE A 19 -17.54 -2.40 1.26
C PHE A 19 -16.03 -2.47 1.44
N CYS A 20 -15.55 -3.58 1.99
CA CYS A 20 -14.14 -3.93 1.98
C CYS A 20 -13.70 -4.03 0.52
N ALA A 21 -13.15 -2.94 -0.01
CA ALA A 21 -12.70 -2.87 -1.39
C ALA A 21 -11.53 -3.84 -1.59
N PRO A 22 -11.50 -4.60 -2.70
CA PRO A 22 -10.34 -5.42 -3.03
C PRO A 22 -9.11 -4.53 -3.25
N LEU A 23 -7.92 -5.09 -3.02
CA LEU A 23 -6.67 -4.40 -3.32
C LEU A 23 -6.55 -4.18 -4.83
N GLN A 24 -6.28 -2.93 -5.22
CA GLN A 24 -6.12 -2.54 -6.62
C GLN A 24 -4.65 -2.65 -7.03
N TRP A 25 -4.27 -3.85 -7.48
CA TRP A 25 -2.89 -4.12 -7.89
C TRP A 25 -2.57 -3.51 -9.26
N SER A 26 -1.59 -2.61 -9.30
CA SER A 26 -0.90 -2.28 -10.55
C SER A 26 0.12 -3.36 -10.88
N HIS A 27 0.33 -3.62 -12.18
CA HIS A 27 1.43 -4.44 -12.69
C HIS A 27 2.50 -3.59 -13.41
N ASP A 28 2.40 -2.27 -13.27
CA ASP A 28 3.33 -1.28 -13.80
C ASP A 28 3.80 -0.37 -12.66
N TYR A 29 5.10 -0.46 -12.36
CA TYR A 29 5.73 0.34 -11.31
C TYR A 29 5.69 1.84 -11.61
N PHE A 30 5.95 2.26 -12.85
CA PHE A 30 6.02 3.68 -13.19
C PHE A 30 4.65 4.34 -13.18
N LYS A 31 3.62 3.59 -13.60
CA LYS A 31 2.23 4.04 -13.45
C LYS A 31 1.88 4.24 -11.97
N ALA A 32 2.19 3.27 -11.12
CA ALA A 32 1.93 3.36 -9.69
C ALA A 32 2.71 4.48 -9.00
N LEU A 33 3.98 4.71 -9.40
CA LEU A 33 4.77 5.84 -8.92
C LEU A 33 4.13 7.18 -9.29
N SER A 34 3.60 7.31 -10.52
CA SER A 34 2.89 8.51 -10.92
C SER A 34 1.58 8.71 -10.14
N GLU A 35 0.88 7.64 -9.78
CA GLU A 35 -0.36 7.68 -9.00
C GLU A 35 -0.08 8.07 -7.55
N ALA A 36 0.92 7.45 -6.93
CA ALA A 36 1.39 7.76 -5.58
C ALA A 36 1.74 9.24 -5.40
N LYS A 37 2.44 9.83 -6.40
CA LYS A 37 2.74 11.28 -6.41
C LYS A 37 1.50 12.16 -6.45
N LYS A 38 0.45 11.73 -7.16
CA LYS A 38 -0.81 12.50 -7.28
C LYS A 38 -1.66 12.38 -6.02
N GLU A 39 -1.65 11.20 -5.40
CA GLU A 39 -2.46 10.92 -4.21
C GLU A 39 -1.74 11.23 -2.89
N HIS A 40 -0.46 11.60 -2.94
CA HIS A 40 0.41 11.77 -1.77
C HIS A 40 0.41 10.52 -0.87
N LYS A 41 0.50 9.34 -1.49
CA LYS A 41 0.53 8.05 -0.81
C LYS A 41 1.86 7.36 -0.98
N LEU A 42 2.20 6.50 -0.03
CA LEU A 42 3.32 5.57 -0.14
C LEU A 42 3.02 4.49 -1.19
N ILE A 43 4.04 3.74 -1.59
CA ILE A 43 3.92 2.65 -2.54
C ILE A 43 4.25 1.35 -1.84
N TYR A 44 3.36 0.36 -1.93
CA TYR A 44 3.65 -1.01 -1.54
C TYR A 44 3.88 -1.88 -2.78
N VAL A 45 5.12 -2.36 -2.96
CA VAL A 45 5.50 -3.28 -4.03
C VAL A 45 5.70 -4.68 -3.46
N LEU A 46 4.93 -5.64 -3.99
CA LEU A 46 5.08 -7.06 -3.75
C LEU A 46 5.69 -7.73 -4.99
N ILE A 47 6.90 -8.28 -4.85
CA ILE A 47 7.55 -9.06 -5.90
C ILE A 47 7.33 -10.56 -5.64
N VAL A 48 6.85 -11.26 -6.66
CA VAL A 48 6.51 -12.69 -6.63
C VAL A 48 7.13 -13.45 -7.81
N SER A 49 6.96 -14.77 -7.83
CA SER A 49 7.15 -15.62 -9.01
C SER A 49 5.95 -16.56 -9.16
N ASP A 50 5.77 -17.13 -10.35
CA ASP A 50 4.56 -17.86 -10.74
C ASP A 50 4.42 -19.21 -10.00
N THR A 51 5.56 -19.78 -9.62
CA THR A 51 5.68 -21.06 -8.92
C THR A 51 5.97 -20.92 -7.41
N CYS A 52 5.84 -19.72 -6.85
CA CYS A 52 6.14 -19.45 -5.44
C CYS A 52 4.98 -19.84 -4.50
N GLY A 53 5.15 -20.94 -3.75
CA GLY A 53 4.15 -21.39 -2.76
C GLY A 53 3.92 -20.38 -1.62
N TRP A 54 4.98 -19.76 -1.11
CA TRP A 54 4.89 -18.76 -0.04
C TRP A 54 4.20 -17.46 -0.48
N CYS A 55 4.33 -17.08 -1.74
CA CYS A 55 3.64 -15.94 -2.33
C CYS A 55 2.13 -16.20 -2.36
N LYS A 56 1.73 -17.38 -2.86
CA LYS A 56 0.33 -17.82 -2.86
C LYS A 56 -0.25 -17.91 -1.44
N LYS A 57 0.54 -18.38 -0.47
CA LYS A 57 0.11 -18.41 0.94
C LYS A 57 -0.18 -16.99 1.45
N PHE A 58 0.75 -16.06 1.24
CA PHE A 58 0.60 -14.66 1.66
C PHE A 58 -0.64 -13.99 1.05
N GLU A 59 -0.88 -14.19 -0.24
CA GLU A 59 -2.05 -13.68 -0.96
C GLU A 59 -3.38 -14.26 -0.46
N LYS A 60 -3.39 -15.54 -0.06
CA LYS A 60 -4.59 -16.25 0.39
C LYS A 60 -4.87 -16.15 1.89
N THR A 61 -3.90 -15.70 2.69
CA THR A 61 -4.08 -15.51 4.13
C THR A 61 -4.02 -14.03 4.48
N THR A 62 -2.82 -13.46 4.61
CA THR A 62 -2.58 -12.13 5.14
C THR A 62 -3.26 -11.04 4.33
N LEU A 63 -3.18 -11.11 3.00
CA LEU A 63 -3.84 -10.15 2.11
C LEU A 63 -5.36 -10.36 2.00
N GLN A 64 -5.91 -11.44 2.57
CA GLN A 64 -7.37 -11.62 2.64
C GLN A 64 -8.00 -10.97 3.86
N ASN A 65 -7.22 -10.64 4.88
CA ASN A 65 -7.71 -9.97 6.07
C ASN A 65 -8.28 -8.58 5.75
N THR A 66 -9.51 -8.33 6.17
CA THR A 66 -10.24 -7.07 5.91
C THR A 66 -9.50 -5.85 6.44
N LYS A 67 -8.96 -5.91 7.66
CA LYS A 67 -8.25 -4.77 8.27
C LYS A 67 -6.95 -4.47 7.51
N ILE A 68 -6.26 -5.51 7.04
CA ILE A 68 -5.09 -5.34 6.18
C ILE A 68 -5.48 -4.66 4.86
N LYS A 69 -6.54 -5.10 4.19
CA LYS A 69 -6.99 -4.49 2.93
C LYS A 69 -7.37 -3.02 3.10
N GLU A 70 -8.13 -2.71 4.14
CA GLU A 70 -8.55 -1.35 4.47
C GLU A 70 -7.34 -0.44 4.68
N ARG A 71 -6.39 -0.90 5.49
CA ARG A 71 -5.16 -0.16 5.78
C ARG A 71 -4.33 0.05 4.51
N VAL A 72 -4.12 -1.02 3.75
CA VAL A 72 -3.33 -0.96 2.51
C VAL A 72 -3.95 0.01 1.50
N ASN A 73 -5.26 -0.05 1.26
CA ASN A 73 -5.94 0.86 0.32
C ASN A 73 -5.92 2.33 0.79
N LYS A 74 -5.94 2.56 2.10
CA LYS A 74 -5.89 3.89 2.69
C LYS A 74 -4.49 4.51 2.54
N GLU A 75 -3.46 3.73 2.83
CA GLU A 75 -2.10 4.25 3.03
C GLU A 75 -1.19 4.09 1.81
N PHE A 76 -1.49 3.15 0.91
CA PHE A 76 -0.57 2.75 -0.15
C PHE A 76 -1.22 2.65 -1.53
N VAL A 77 -0.47 3.04 -2.56
CA VAL A 77 -0.67 2.56 -3.93
C VAL A 77 0.02 1.20 -4.06
N THR A 78 -0.71 0.18 -4.50
CA THR A 78 -0.20 -1.20 -4.51
C THR A 78 0.30 -1.66 -5.88
N VAL A 79 1.43 -2.36 -5.89
CA VAL A 79 2.04 -2.91 -7.10
C VAL A 79 2.41 -4.37 -6.88
N LEU A 80 1.95 -5.24 -7.77
CA LEU A 80 2.33 -6.65 -7.79
C LEU A 80 3.14 -6.93 -9.05
N LEU A 81 4.41 -7.29 -8.86
CA LEU A 81 5.32 -7.61 -9.97
C LEU A 81 5.73 -9.08 -9.90
N SER A 82 5.36 -9.87 -10.91
CA SER A 82 5.98 -11.18 -11.10
C SER A 82 7.32 -10.98 -11.80
N ARG A 83 8.40 -11.50 -11.21
CA ARG A 83 9.72 -11.50 -11.85
C ARG A 83 9.79 -12.34 -13.13
N ASP A 84 8.76 -13.13 -13.39
CA ASP A 84 8.65 -13.99 -14.57
C ASP A 84 7.90 -13.31 -15.73
N ARG A 85 7.18 -12.20 -15.46
CA ARG A 85 6.28 -11.56 -16.44
C ARG A 85 6.41 -10.04 -16.56
N HIS A 86 6.74 -9.35 -15.48
CA HIS A 86 6.65 -7.89 -15.42
C HIS A 86 8.05 -7.26 -15.43
N ALA A 87 8.13 -6.04 -15.98
CA ALA A 87 9.33 -5.23 -15.87
C ALA A 87 9.49 -4.75 -14.42
N ILE A 88 10.66 -4.99 -13.83
CA ILE A 88 10.98 -4.59 -12.46
C ILE A 88 12.14 -3.59 -12.49
N PRO A 89 12.02 -2.43 -11.83
CA PRO A 89 13.13 -1.49 -11.71
C PRO A 89 14.39 -2.14 -11.15
N LYS A 90 15.55 -1.87 -11.77
CA LYS A 90 16.83 -2.54 -11.46
C LYS A 90 17.30 -2.36 -10.01
N PHE A 91 16.86 -1.30 -9.34
CA PHE A 91 17.21 -1.04 -7.93
C PHE A 91 16.44 -1.95 -6.95
N LEU A 92 15.36 -2.60 -7.39
CA LEU A 92 14.63 -3.60 -6.60
C LEU A 92 15.22 -4.99 -6.84
N LYS A 93 15.61 -5.66 -5.76
CA LYS A 93 16.04 -7.07 -5.82
C LYS A 93 14.80 -7.93 -6.11
N THR A 94 14.96 -8.95 -6.95
CA THR A 94 13.86 -9.83 -7.38
C THR A 94 13.90 -11.22 -6.75
N SER A 95 14.93 -11.51 -5.95
CA SER A 95 15.15 -12.83 -5.31
C SER A 95 15.70 -12.66 -3.89
N PRO A 96 15.34 -13.52 -2.93
CA PRO A 96 14.22 -14.48 -2.96
C PRO A 96 12.84 -13.79 -2.93
N VAL A 97 11.76 -14.55 -3.15
CA VAL A 97 10.33 -14.11 -3.13
C VAL A 97 9.51 -14.91 -2.11
N PRO A 98 8.37 -14.40 -1.58
CA PRO A 98 7.82 -13.05 -1.79
C PRO A 98 8.72 -11.98 -1.18
N ARG A 99 8.74 -10.80 -1.77
CA ARG A 99 9.57 -9.69 -1.32
C ARG A 99 8.75 -8.42 -1.28
N HIS A 100 8.86 -7.72 -0.16
CA HIS A 100 8.05 -6.56 0.19
C HIS A 100 8.93 -5.32 0.14
N TYR A 101 8.47 -4.29 -0.55
CA TYR A 101 9.07 -2.96 -0.54
C TYR A 101 8.00 -1.93 -0.25
N PHE A 102 8.31 -1.03 0.67
CA PHE A 102 7.53 0.16 0.95
C PHE A 102 8.37 1.36 0.55
N LEU A 103 7.84 2.20 -0.34
CA LEU A 103 8.56 3.33 -0.90
C LEU A 103 7.76 4.61 -0.70
N ASP A 104 8.45 5.74 -0.66
CA ASP A 104 7.80 7.04 -0.79
C ASP A 104 7.35 7.30 -2.24
N GLU A 105 6.69 8.44 -2.44
CA GLU A 105 6.22 8.89 -3.75
C GLU A 105 7.35 9.24 -4.73
N THR A 106 8.60 9.32 -4.28
CA THR A 106 9.78 9.53 -5.15
C THR A 106 10.40 8.22 -5.62
N GLY A 107 10.02 7.10 -5.00
CA GLY A 107 10.59 5.78 -5.22
C GLY A 107 11.77 5.45 -4.29
N LYS A 108 12.00 6.24 -3.24
CA LYS A 108 12.97 5.91 -2.18
C LYS A 108 12.41 4.78 -1.34
N ILE A 109 13.21 3.75 -1.10
CA ILE A 109 12.82 2.63 -0.23
C ILE A 109 12.83 3.10 1.22
N LEU A 110 11.67 3.05 1.87
CA LEU A 110 11.49 3.32 3.30
C LEU A 110 11.69 2.04 4.12
N TYR A 111 11.12 0.94 3.65
CA TYR A 111 11.23 -0.34 4.33
C TYR A 111 11.26 -1.49 3.31
N ALA A 112 11.99 -2.56 3.63
CA ALA A 112 12.05 -3.76 2.80
C ALA A 112 12.08 -5.01 3.66
N SER A 113 11.33 -6.03 3.23
CA SER A 113 11.27 -7.31 3.93
C SER A 113 11.14 -8.49 2.97
N LEU A 114 11.33 -9.69 3.50
CA LEU A 114 11.48 -10.94 2.77
C LEU A 114 10.64 -12.06 3.36
N GLY A 115 9.97 -12.80 2.48
CA GLY A 115 9.23 -14.01 2.81
C GLY A 115 7.82 -13.74 3.34
N TYR A 116 7.06 -14.82 3.48
CA TYR A 116 5.71 -14.79 4.04
C TYR A 116 5.68 -14.17 5.44
N ARG A 117 4.66 -13.37 5.75
CA ARG A 117 4.35 -12.88 7.10
C ARG A 117 2.86 -12.96 7.37
N ASP A 118 2.51 -13.22 8.62
CA ASP A 118 1.15 -13.08 9.11
C ASP A 118 0.75 -11.59 9.24
N GLU A 119 -0.47 -11.37 9.73
CA GLU A 119 -1.12 -10.06 9.80
C GLU A 119 -0.42 -9.12 10.78
N GLU A 120 0.04 -9.64 11.92
CA GLU A 120 0.75 -8.86 12.94
C GLU A 120 2.07 -8.33 12.38
N MET A 121 2.90 -9.22 11.83
CA MET A 121 4.18 -8.83 11.25
C MET A 121 4.01 -7.93 10.03
N PHE A 122 2.98 -8.15 9.21
CA PHE A 122 2.71 -7.27 8.06
C PHE A 122 2.26 -5.87 8.49
N ASN A 123 1.48 -5.75 9.58
CA ASN A 123 1.19 -4.45 10.18
C ASN A 123 2.45 -3.74 10.65
N ALA A 124 3.33 -4.45 11.37
CA ALA A 124 4.60 -3.88 11.81
C ALA A 124 5.44 -3.37 10.63
N PHE A 125 5.41 -4.02 9.47
CA PHE A 125 6.13 -3.53 8.28
C PHE A 125 5.55 -2.22 7.74
N MET A 126 4.22 -2.10 7.74
CA MET A 126 3.55 -0.86 7.36
C MET A 126 3.85 0.25 8.37
N ASP A 127 3.88 -0.06 9.67
CA ASP A 127 4.24 0.90 10.73
C ASP A 127 5.67 1.44 10.55
N ASN A 128 6.65 0.55 10.34
CA ASN A 128 8.04 0.94 10.07
C ASN A 128 8.16 1.83 8.82
N ALA A 129 7.39 1.55 7.78
CA ALA A 129 7.40 2.37 6.57
C ALA A 129 6.84 3.78 6.83
N GLN A 130 5.75 3.88 7.60
CA GLN A 130 5.17 5.18 7.98
C GLN A 130 6.11 5.98 8.87
N GLU A 131 6.70 5.34 9.89
CA GLU A 131 7.66 5.99 10.79
C GLU A 131 8.86 6.58 10.02
N HIS A 132 9.46 5.79 9.13
CA HIS A 132 10.54 6.29 8.28
C HIS A 132 10.09 7.41 7.33
N TYR A 133 8.83 7.43 6.89
CA TYR A 133 8.32 8.52 6.05
C TYR A 133 8.22 9.83 6.82
N GLU A 134 7.70 9.80 8.05
CA GLU A 134 7.55 11.00 8.90
C GLU A 134 8.93 11.56 9.28
N ILE A 135 9.89 10.72 9.67
CA ILE A 135 11.27 11.15 9.96
C ILE A 135 11.88 11.90 8.75
N LEU A 136 11.72 11.35 7.55
CA LEU A 136 12.26 11.99 6.35
C LEU A 136 11.54 13.31 6.00
N LYS A 137 10.26 13.44 6.32
CA LYS A 137 9.54 14.70 6.16
C LYS A 137 10.07 15.77 7.11
N ASP A 138 10.33 15.40 8.36
CA ASP A 138 10.85 16.32 9.37
C ASP A 138 12.28 16.79 9.01
N GLU A 139 13.16 15.89 8.58
CA GLU A 139 14.52 16.25 8.10
C GLU A 139 14.46 17.22 6.90
N ASN A 140 13.55 16.97 5.96
CA ASN A 140 13.36 17.86 4.80
C ASN A 140 12.76 19.22 5.21
N TYR A 141 11.95 19.26 6.26
CA TYR A 141 11.42 20.51 6.81
C TYR A 141 12.54 21.34 7.45
N GLU A 142 13.33 20.75 8.35
CA GLU A 142 14.44 21.44 9.03
C GLU A 142 15.47 22.00 8.03
N THR A 143 15.86 21.20 7.03
CA THR A 143 16.80 21.63 5.99
C THR A 143 16.26 22.70 5.04
N SER A 144 14.93 22.87 4.95
CA SER A 144 14.29 23.92 4.16
C SER A 144 14.19 25.26 4.89
N THR A 145 14.20 25.25 6.23
CA THR A 145 14.06 26.44 7.09
C THR A 145 15.39 27.11 7.46
N ASP A 146 16.53 26.46 7.20
CA ASP A 146 17.89 26.98 7.46
C ASP A 146 18.53 27.67 6.24
N LYS A 147 17.70 28.14 5.28
CA LYS A 147 18.09 28.92 4.10
C LYS A 147 17.26 30.19 4.00
#